data_AF-R7M841-F1
#
_entry.id   AF-R7M841-F1
#
_cell.length_a   1.000
_cell.length_b   1.000
_cell.length_c   1.000
_cell.angle_alpha   90.00
_cell.angle_beta   90.00
_cell.angle_gamma   90.00
#
_symmetry.space_group_name_H-M   'P 1'
#
loop_
_entity.id
_entity.type
_entity.pdbx_description
1 polymer ?
#
loop_
_entity_poly.entity_id
_entity_poly.type
_entity_poly.pdbx_seq_one_letter_code
_entity_poly.pdbx_strand_id
1 'polypeptide(L)'
;MEQEKVKYLIDMINNMDIKDKLRLAICMSQSKWSGLIYNTKEYYEKFDSMLKDIDEEYKTTLINFRKYKIVMFAMTKLMEMETIEQNKVALYLFNNIF
;
A
#
# COMPACT_ATOMS: atom_id res chain seq x y z
N MET A 1 -8.96 19.39 -7.76
CA MET A 1 -8.72 18.97 -6.37
C MET A 1 -8.60 17.45 -6.26
N GLU A 2 -9.61 16.68 -6.70
CA GLU A 2 -9.56 15.19 -6.61
C GLU A 2 -8.35 14.56 -7.33
N GLN A 3 -8.08 14.96 -8.57
CA GLN A 3 -6.98 14.39 -9.34
C GLN A 3 -5.58 14.71 -8.78
N GLU A 4 -5.45 15.80 -8.01
CA GLU A 4 -4.15 16.26 -7.53
C GLU A 4 -3.65 15.40 -6.38
N LYS A 5 -4.54 15.01 -5.44
CA LYS A 5 -4.20 14.09 -4.35
C LYS A 5 -3.82 12.71 -4.88
N VAL A 6 -4.61 12.18 -5.82
CA VAL A 6 -4.36 10.88 -6.45
C VAL A 6 -3.01 10.90 -7.18
N LYS A 7 -2.76 11.93 -8.00
CA LYS A 7 -1.50 12.09 -8.72
C LYS A 7 -0.31 12.18 -7.77
N TYR A 8 -0.41 12.99 -6.72
CA TYR A 8 0.64 13.14 -5.72
C TYR A 8 1.02 11.81 -5.07
N LEU A 9 0.02 11.01 -4.67
CA LEU A 9 0.29 9.71 -4.04
C LEU A 9 0.84 8.69 -5.04
N ILE A 10 0.40 8.72 -6.30
CA ILE A 10 0.96 7.92 -7.39
C ILE A 10 2.43 8.28 -7.64
N ASP A 11 2.76 9.56 -7.72
CA ASP A 11 4.14 10.03 -7.92
C ASP A 11 5.03 9.58 -6.74
N MET A 12 4.50 9.58 -5.52
CA MET A 12 5.22 9.04 -4.36
C MET A 12 5.41 7.52 -4.44
N ILE A 13 4.38 6.77 -4.83
CA ILE A 13 4.44 5.31 -5.04
C ILE A 13 5.49 4.97 -6.10
N ASN A 14 5.61 5.75 -7.18
CA ASN A 14 6.59 5.52 -8.23
C ASN A 14 8.03 5.60 -7.73
N ASN A 15 8.28 6.46 -6.74
CA ASN A 15 9.60 6.61 -6.12
C ASN A 15 9.89 5.59 -5.02
N MET A 16 8.91 4.77 -4.60
CA MET A 16 9.13 3.71 -3.61
C MET A 16 9.85 2.51 -4.24
N ASP A 17 10.71 1.87 -3.43
CA ASP A 17 11.22 0.56 -3.77
C ASP A 17 10.12 -0.52 -3.70
N ILE A 18 10.41 -1.71 -4.24
CA ILE A 18 9.44 -2.79 -4.29
C ILE A 18 8.97 -3.25 -2.90
N LYS A 19 9.84 -3.19 -1.89
CA LYS A 19 9.52 -3.64 -0.54
C LYS A 19 8.54 -2.67 0.12
N ASP A 20 8.75 -1.37 -0.06
CA ASP A 20 7.84 -0.34 0.45
C ASP A 20 6.51 -0.33 -0.30
N LYS A 21 6.49 -0.58 -1.61
CA LYS A 21 5.26 -0.82 -2.38
C LYS A 21 4.46 -2.01 -1.82
N LEU A 22 5.12 -3.14 -1.58
CA LEU A 22 4.50 -4.32 -0.98
C LEU A 22 3.97 -4.05 0.42
N ARG A 23 4.74 -3.37 1.27
CA ARG A 23 4.29 -2.96 2.62
C ARG A 23 3.05 -2.08 2.56
N LEU A 24 3.03 -1.10 1.64
CA LEU A 24 1.86 -0.24 1.45
C LEU A 24 0.64 -1.04 1.00
N ALA A 25 0.80 -1.94 0.04
CA ALA A 25 -0.29 -2.78 -0.46
C ALA A 25 -0.86 -3.71 0.64
N ILE A 26 0.00 -4.25 1.49
CA ILE A 26 -0.37 -5.01 2.69
C ILE A 26 -1.17 -4.13 3.66
N CYS A 27 -0.66 -2.93 4.00
CA CYS A 27 -1.35 -2.00 4.88
C CYS A 27 -2.73 -1.59 4.35
N MET A 28 -2.84 -1.34 3.04
CA MET A 28 -4.11 -1.02 2.37
C MET A 28 -5.09 -2.19 2.46
N SER A 29 -4.62 -3.40 2.20
CA SER A 29 -5.46 -4.61 2.19
C SER A 29 -5.95 -5.00 3.60
N GLN A 30 -5.21 -4.67 4.66
CA GLN A 30 -5.65 -4.94 6.03
C GLN A 30 -6.47 -3.80 6.67
N SER A 31 -6.45 -2.61 6.08
CA SER A 31 -7.06 -1.44 6.69
C SER A 31 -8.58 -1.54 6.72
N LYS A 32 -9.16 -1.53 7.92
CA LYS A 32 -10.61 -1.38 8.12
C LYS A 32 -11.14 0.00 7.71
N TRP A 33 -10.24 0.96 7.52
CA TRP A 33 -10.56 2.37 7.22
C TRP A 33 -10.50 2.69 5.73
N SER A 34 -10.02 1.76 4.89
CA SER A 34 -9.99 1.95 3.45
C SER A 34 -11.29 1.43 2.83
N GLY A 35 -11.93 2.23 1.98
CA GLY A 35 -13.13 1.85 1.24
C GLY A 35 -12.81 1.05 -0.03
N LEU A 36 -11.90 0.08 0.05
CA LEU A 36 -11.46 -0.70 -1.10
C LEU A 36 -12.55 -1.67 -1.55
N ILE A 37 -12.80 -1.73 -2.86
CA ILE A 37 -13.77 -2.65 -3.47
C ILE A 37 -13.13 -3.98 -3.93
N TYR A 38 -11.82 -4.14 -3.72
CA TYR A 38 -11.05 -5.31 -4.13
C TYR A 38 -11.14 -6.43 -3.09
N ASN A 39 -10.84 -7.67 -3.49
CA ASN A 39 -10.71 -8.80 -2.56
C ASN A 39 -9.47 -8.63 -1.67
N THR A 40 -9.63 -7.86 -0.61
CA THR A 40 -8.53 -7.45 0.26
C THR A 40 -7.84 -8.62 0.94
N LYS A 41 -8.56 -9.72 1.23
CA LYS A 41 -7.96 -10.92 1.81
C LYS A 41 -6.97 -11.61 0.86
N GLU A 42 -7.40 -11.84 -0.38
CA GLU A 42 -6.57 -12.49 -1.40
C GLU A 42 -5.35 -11.63 -1.76
N TYR A 43 -5.54 -10.33 -1.94
CA TYR A 43 -4.43 -9.41 -2.20
C TYR A 43 -3.46 -9.33 -1.01
N TYR A 44 -3.97 -9.30 0.21
CA TYR A 44 -3.12 -9.36 1.41
C TYR A 44 -2.24 -10.61 1.40
N GLU A 45 -2.83 -11.80 1.24
CA GLU A 45 -2.11 -13.07 1.24
C GLU A 45 -1.04 -13.11 0.13
N LYS A 46 -1.37 -12.60 -1.06
CA LYS A 46 -0.44 -12.52 -2.19
C LYS A 46 0.75 -11.60 -1.89
N PHE A 47 0.50 -10.37 -1.46
CA PHE A 47 1.56 -9.40 -1.20
C PHE A 47 2.40 -9.77 0.04
N ASP A 48 1.79 -10.35 1.07
CA ASP A 48 2.50 -10.87 2.24
C ASP A 48 3.47 -11.99 1.86
N SER A 49 3.04 -12.93 1.00
CA SER A 49 3.94 -13.97 0.46
C SER A 49 5.10 -13.37 -0.34
N MET A 50 4.80 -12.47 -1.27
CA MET A 50 5.82 -11.80 -2.09
C MET A 50 6.87 -11.07 -1.24
N LEU A 51 6.43 -10.37 -0.19
CA LEU A 51 7.36 -9.64 0.67
C LEU A 51 8.21 -10.58 1.54
N LYS A 52 7.63 -11.68 2.04
CA LYS A 52 8.38 -12.72 2.77
C LYS A 52 9.47 -13.37 1.91
N ASP A 53 9.27 -13.46 0.61
CA ASP A 53 10.25 -14.07 -0.31
C ASP A 53 11.46 -13.17 -0.58
N ILE A 54 11.31 -11.84 -0.45
CA ILE A 54 12.37 -10.87 -0.79
C ILE A 54 12.92 -10.09 0.41
N ASP A 55 12.33 -10.26 1.60
CA ASP A 55 12.70 -9.55 2.81
C ASP A 55 12.76 -10.48 4.04
N GLU A 56 13.96 -10.96 4.34
CA GLU A 56 14.22 -11.85 5.49
C GLU A 56 13.94 -11.19 6.85
N GLU A 57 14.11 -9.86 6.98
CA GLU A 57 13.73 -9.14 8.20
C GLU A 57 12.20 -9.22 8.37
N TYR A 58 11.46 -9.02 7.27
CA TYR A 58 10.00 -9.11 7.28
C TYR A 58 9.50 -10.52 7.66
N LYS A 59 10.14 -11.54 7.10
CA LYS A 59 9.76 -12.94 7.31
C LYS A 59 9.94 -13.42 8.75
N THR A 60 10.98 -12.95 9.43
CA THR A 60 11.44 -13.50 10.71
C THR A 60 11.01 -12.69 11.93
N THR A 61 10.55 -11.45 11.73
CA THR A 61 10.32 -10.51 12.84
C THR A 61 8.85 -10.06 12.91
N LEU A 62 8.34 -9.80 14.11
CA LEU A 62 7.08 -9.08 14.30
C LEU A 62 7.32 -7.60 13.92
N ILE A 63 6.92 -7.23 12.70
CA ILE A 63 7.29 -5.94 12.15
C ILE A 63 6.56 -4.78 12.81
N ASN A 64 7.36 -3.81 13.25
CA ASN A 64 6.87 -2.50 13.62
C ASN A 64 6.77 -1.61 12.38
N PHE A 65 5.56 -1.49 11.81
CA PHE A 65 5.32 -0.63 10.64
C PHE A 65 5.68 0.85 10.87
N ARG A 66 5.82 1.31 12.13
CA ARG A 66 6.31 2.67 12.44
C ARG A 66 7.74 2.91 11.94
N LYS A 67 8.52 1.86 11.67
CA LYS A 67 9.87 1.95 11.06
C LYS A 67 9.81 2.53 9.65
N TYR A 68 8.74 2.25 8.90
CA TYR A 68 8.59 2.62 7.49
C TYR A 68 7.79 3.92 7.35
N LYS A 69 8.47 5.04 7.63
CA LYS A 69 7.85 6.37 7.66
C LYS A 69 7.15 6.74 6.34
N ILE A 70 7.72 6.35 5.20
CA ILE A 70 7.15 6.65 3.88
C ILE A 70 5.83 5.91 3.66
N VAL A 71 5.74 4.65 4.09
CA VAL A 71 4.51 3.84 4.02
C VAL A 71 3.42 4.42 4.93
N MET A 72 3.79 4.81 6.15
CA MET A 72 2.86 5.45 7.08
C MET A 72 2.33 6.78 6.51
N PHE A 73 3.21 7.60 5.94
CA PHE A 73 2.82 8.87 5.32
C PHE A 73 1.90 8.65 4.11
N ALA A 74 2.19 7.65 3.28
CA ALA A 74 1.32 7.24 2.17
C ALA A 74 -0.08 6.86 2.65
N MET A 75 -0.17 6.05 3.70
CA MET A 75 -1.45 5.65 4.31
C MET A 75 -2.21 6.85 4.88
N THR A 76 -1.52 7.79 5.53
CA THR A 76 -2.15 9.03 6.01
C THR A 76 -2.76 9.82 4.85
N LYS A 77 -2.04 9.97 3.73
CA LYS A 77 -2.56 10.64 2.53
C LYS A 77 -3.72 9.91 1.88
N LEU A 78 -3.68 8.57 1.87
CA LEU A 78 -4.79 7.75 1.41
C LEU A 78 -6.05 7.93 2.28
N MET A 79 -5.90 8.09 3.59
CA MET A 79 -7.04 8.32 4.50
C MET A 79 -7.69 9.70 4.32
N GLU A 80 -6.99 10.69 3.76
CA GLU A 80 -7.53 12.01 3.40
C GLU A 80 -8.35 12.01 2.09
N MET A 81 -8.43 10.86 1.40
CA MET A 81 -9.07 10.68 0.10
C MET A 81 -10.46 10.04 0.22
N GLU A 82 -11.32 10.34 -0.74
CA GLU A 82 -12.60 9.65 -0.91
C GLU A 82 -12.40 8.21 -1.43
N THR A 83 -13.41 7.36 -1.25
CA THR A 83 -13.31 5.93 -1.61
C THR A 83 -12.95 5.72 -3.08
N ILE A 84 -13.49 6.52 -4.00
CA ILE A 84 -13.18 6.43 -5.44
C ILE A 84 -11.69 6.71 -5.70
N GLU A 85 -11.12 7.71 -5.03
CA GLU A 85 -9.71 8.08 -5.14
C GLU A 85 -8.81 6.98 -4.55
N GLN A 86 -9.16 6.46 -3.37
CA GLN A 86 -8.46 5.35 -2.73
C GLN A 86 -8.37 4.14 -3.65
N ASN A 87 -9.48 3.78 -4.32
CA ASN A 87 -9.51 2.66 -5.24
C ASN A 87 -8.66 2.90 -6.51
N LYS A 88 -8.60 4.13 -7.03
CA LYS A 88 -7.69 4.48 -8.14
C LYS A 88 -6.23 4.28 -7.76
N VAL A 89 -5.84 4.73 -6.56
CA VAL A 89 -4.47 4.55 -6.04
C VAL A 89 -4.18 3.06 -5.82
N ALA A 90 -5.12 2.31 -5.24
CA ALA A 90 -4.97 0.87 -5.01
C ALA A 90 -4.78 0.11 -6.33
N LEU A 91 -5.61 0.40 -7.34
CA LEU A 91 -5.48 -0.18 -8.66
C LEU A 91 -4.10 0.07 -9.27
N TYR A 92 -3.62 1.32 -9.17
CA TYR A 92 -2.30 1.68 -9.66
C TYR A 92 -1.20 0.92 -8.93
N LEU A 93 -1.21 0.93 -7.59
CA LEU A 93 -0.22 0.26 -6.77
C LEU A 93 -0.15 -1.24 -7.08
N PHE A 94 -1.30 -1.91 -7.12
CA PHE A 94 -1.37 -3.35 -7.36
C PHE A 94 -0.80 -3.70 -8.75
N ASN A 95 -1.12 -2.91 -9.77
CA ASN A 95 -0.59 -3.10 -11.13
C ASN A 95 0.89 -2.73 -11.29
N ASN A 96 1.50 -2.02 -10.33
CA ASN A 96 2.94 -1.71 -10.33
C ASN A 96 3.76 -2.70 -9.49
N ILE A 97 3.11 -3.63 -8.80
CA ILE A 97 3.75 -4.75 -8.10
C ILE A 97 3.81 -5.99 -9.01
N PHE A 98 2.85 -6.12 -9.94
CA PHE A 98 2.85 -7.11 -11.02
C PHE A 98 3.63 -6.59 -12.23
#